data_AF-A0A7X6FD39-F1
#
_entry.id   AF-A0A7X6FD39-F1
#
_cell.length_a   1.000
_cell.length_b   1.000
_cell.length_c   1.000
_cell.angle_alpha   90.00
_cell.angle_beta   90.00
_cell.angle_gamma   90.00
#
_symmetry.space_group_name_H-M   'P 1'
#
loop_
_entity.id
_entity.type
_entity.pdbx_description
1 polymer ?
#
loop_
_entity_poly.entity_id
_entity_poly.type
_entity_poly.pdbx_seq_one_letter_code
_entity_poly.pdbx_strand_id
1 'polypeptide(L)' 'MPNNFIAFEYTTGDPDWWYDIVEGLPQTIVRSGFVDIIDRPGMGVDLVPEKAKRNLAEDDRDFFD' A
#
# COMPACT_ATOMS: atom_id res chain seq x y z
N MET A 1 -15.59 -1.06 -16.33
CA MET A 1 -14.44 -0.13 -16.34
C MET A 1 -14.65 0.90 -17.41
N PRO A 2 -14.17 2.15 -17.24
CA PRO A 2 -14.36 3.18 -18.24
C PRO A 2 -13.55 2.86 -19.50
N ASN A 3 -14.04 3.29 -20.66
CA ASN A 3 -13.49 2.91 -21.98
C ASN A 3 -12.06 3.41 -22.23
N ASN A 4 -11.56 4.33 -21.41
CA ASN A 4 -10.22 4.92 -21.48
C ASN A 4 -9.23 4.30 -20.48
N PHE A 5 -9.61 3.23 -19.76
CA PHE A 5 -8.70 2.50 -18.90
C PHE A 5 -8.12 1.29 -19.64
N ILE A 6 -6.80 1.26 -19.80
CA ILE A 6 -6.09 0.21 -20.54
C ILE A 6 -5.37 -0.73 -19.57
N ALA A 7 -4.50 -0.17 -18.71
CA ALA A 7 -3.75 -0.86 -17.68
C ALA A 7 -3.21 0.18 -16.68
N PHE A 8 -2.63 -0.28 -15.58
CA PHE A 8 -1.84 0.54 -14.66
C PHE A 8 -0.52 -0.17 -14.34
N GLU A 9 0.49 0.61 -13.96
CA GLU A 9 1.77 0.08 -13.51
C GLU A 9 1.66 -0.49 -12.10
N TYR A 10 2.26 -1.64 -11.86
CA TYR A 10 2.34 -2.26 -10.54
C TYR A 10 3.79 -2.42 -10.12
N THR A 11 4.23 -1.60 -9.16
CA THR A 11 5.51 -1.76 -8.48
C THR A 11 5.35 -2.78 -7.34
N THR A 12 6.34 -3.63 -7.16
CA THR A 12 6.40 -4.51 -5.99
C THR A 12 6.89 -3.72 -4.79
N GLY A 13 6.38 -4.04 -3.60
CA GLY A 13 6.94 -3.52 -2.35
C GLY A 13 8.42 -3.85 -2.21
N ASP A 14 9.25 -2.85 -2.42
CA ASP A 14 10.70 -2.84 -2.24
C ASP A 14 11.04 -1.49 -1.61
N PRO A 15 11.61 -1.46 -0.39
CA PRO A 15 12.13 -2.58 0.41
C PRO A 15 11.08 -3.50 1.04
N ASP A 16 11.50 -4.71 1.47
CA ASP A 16 10.65 -5.79 2.00
C ASP A 16 9.69 -5.34 3.13
N TRP A 17 10.08 -4.33 3.92
CA TRP A 17 9.27 -3.80 5.02
C TRP A 17 8.06 -2.99 4.55
N TRP A 18 7.92 -2.67 3.26
CA TRP A 18 6.81 -1.86 2.74
C TRP A 18 5.44 -2.44 3.11
N TYR A 19 5.29 -3.76 3.04
CA TYR A 19 4.05 -4.43 3.42
C TYR A 19 3.83 -4.47 4.93
N ASP A 20 4.86 -4.22 5.75
CA ASP A 20 4.68 -4.14 7.20
C ASP A 20 3.97 -2.85 7.59
N ILE A 21 4.24 -1.75 6.89
CA ILE A 21 3.74 -0.42 7.24
C ILE A 21 2.32 -0.14 6.78
N VAL A 22 1.68 -1.07 6.06
CA VAL A 22 0.29 -0.94 5.58
C VAL A 22 -0.56 -2.12 6.04
N GLU A 23 -1.86 -1.89 6.23
CA GLU A 23 -2.85 -2.92 6.47
C GLU A 23 -4.01 -2.84 5.48
N GLY A 24 -4.74 -3.94 5.32
CA GLY A 24 -5.90 -4.03 4.43
C GLY A 24 -5.61 -4.55 3.02
N LEU A 25 -4.34 -4.63 2.62
CA LEU A 25 -3.96 -5.32 1.39
C LEU A 25 -4.17 -6.83 1.52
N PRO A 26 -4.64 -7.51 0.45
CA PRO A 26 -4.68 -8.95 0.41
C PRO A 26 -3.26 -9.54 0.35
N GLN A 27 -3.09 -10.79 0.80
CA GLN A 27 -1.81 -11.51 0.68
C GLN A 27 -1.34 -11.68 -0.76
N THR A 28 -2.27 -11.73 -1.72
CA THR A 28 -1.96 -11.77 -3.16
C THR A 28 -2.72 -10.64 -3.83
N ILE A 29 -1.98 -9.65 -4.32
CA ILE A 29 -2.53 -8.43 -4.93
C ILE A 29 -2.83 -8.67 -6.41
N VAL A 30 -1.89 -9.25 -7.15
CA VAL A 30 -2.04 -9.52 -8.59
C VAL A 30 -2.36 -10.99 -8.83
N ARG A 31 -3.48 -11.27 -9.49
CA ARG A 31 -3.90 -12.61 -9.93
C ARG A 31 -4.13 -12.58 -11.43
N SER A 32 -3.37 -13.40 -12.18
CA SER A 32 -3.47 -13.50 -13.64
C SER A 32 -3.36 -12.15 -14.38
N GLY A 33 -2.55 -11.22 -13.85
CA GLY A 33 -2.36 -9.88 -14.42
C GLY A 33 -3.42 -8.84 -14.02
N PHE A 34 -4.34 -9.17 -13.12
CA PHE A 34 -5.38 -8.27 -12.63
C PHE A 34 -5.30 -8.09 -11.11
N VAL A 35 -5.79 -6.95 -10.63
CA VAL A 35 -5.95 -6.67 -9.20
C VAL A 35 -7.44 -6.58 -8.89
N ASP A 36 -7.87 -7.28 -7.84
CA ASP A 36 -9.24 -7.24 -7.35
C ASP A 36 -9.53 -5.90 -6.67
N ILE A 37 -10.75 -5.37 -6.86
CA ILE A 37 -11.19 -4.17 -6.15
C ILE A 37 -11.41 -4.53 -4.68
N ILE A 38 -10.72 -3.83 -3.78
CA ILE A 38 -10.81 -4.06 -2.33
C ILE A 38 -12.13 -3.49 -1.81
N ASP A 39 -12.94 -4.31 -1.15
CA ASP A 39 -14.22 -3.93 -0.55
C ASP A 39 -14.03 -3.33 0.86
N ARG A 40 -13.19 -2.30 0.94
CA ARG A 40 -12.95 -1.48 2.15
C ARG A 40 -13.17 -0.01 1.78
N PRO A 41 -13.64 0.83 2.73
CA PRO A 41 -13.80 2.26 2.48
C PRO A 41 -12.50 2.96 2.04
N GLY A 42 -12.63 4.06 1.30
CA GLY A 42 -11.50 4.90 0.90
C GLY A 42 -10.57 4.21 -0.09
N MET A 43 -9.26 4.25 0.17
CA MET A 43 -8.24 3.57 -0.65
C MET A 43 -8.16 2.06 -0.38
N GLY A 44 -8.93 1.55 0.60
CA GLY A 44 -8.92 0.15 0.99
C GLY A 44 -7.70 -0.30 1.81
N VAL A 45 -6.80 0.62 2.13
CA VAL A 45 -5.60 0.40 2.93
C VAL A 45 -5.42 1.50 3.96
N ASP A 46 -4.81 1.17 5.08
CA ASP A 46 -4.44 2.10 6.13
C ASP A 46 -2.94 2.01 6.41
N LEU A 47 -2.31 3.15 6.73
CA LEU A 47 -0.91 3.18 7.16
C LEU A 47 -0.85 2.81 8.65
N VAL A 48 0.14 1.99 9.04
CA VAL A 48 0.38 1.56 10.43
C VAL A 48 1.49 2.44 11.03
N PRO A 49 1.18 3.52 11.78
CA PRO A 49 2.17 4.53 12.18
C PRO A 49 3.30 3.96 13.03
N GLU A 50 2.97 3.07 13.98
CA GLU A 50 3.95 2.43 14.87
C GLU A 50 5.04 1.63 14.13
N LYS A 51 4.70 1.09 12.95
CA LYS A 51 5.66 0.39 12.10
C LYS A 51 6.37 1.35 11.15
N ALA A 52 5.64 2.31 10.59
CA ALA A 52 6.18 3.34 9.71
C ALA A 52 7.26 4.20 10.40
N LYS A 53 7.05 4.55 11.69
CA LYS A 53 8.00 5.30 12.53
C LYS A 53 9.42 4.74 12.51
N ARG A 54 9.60 3.43 12.31
CA ARG A 54 10.91 2.76 12.28
C ARG A 54 11.75 3.13 11.06
N ASN A 55 11.09 3.54 9.98
CA ASN A 55 11.70 3.84 8.68
C ASN A 55 11.77 5.35 8.39
N LEU A 56 11.37 6.20 9.33
CA LEU A 56 11.49 7.66 9.21
C LEU A 56 12.95 8.10 9.34
N ALA A 57 13.29 9.19 8.64
CA ALA A 57 14.55 9.87 8.87
C ALA A 57 14.61 10.42 10.30
N GLU A 58 15.82 10.72 10.77
CA GLU A 58 16.03 11.27 12.12
C GLU A 58 15.29 12.59 12.33
N ASP A 59 15.28 13.45 11.30
CA ASP A 59 14.61 14.74 11.32
C ASP A 59 13.07 14.66 11.26
N ASP A 60 12.51 13.48 10.96
CA ASP A 60 11.06 13.27 10.75
C ASP A 60 10.39 12.51 11.91
N ARG A 61 11.08 12.33 13.04
CA ARG A 61 10.62 11.42 14.12
C ARG A 61 9.27 11.80 14.74
N ASP A 62 8.87 13.05 14.66
CA ASP A 62 7.62 13.61 15.19
C ASP A 62 6.47 13.65 14.16
N PHE A 63 6.66 13.13 12.94
CA PHE A 63 5.66 13.20 11.85
C PHE A 63 4.25 12.69 12.22
N PHE A 64 4.17 11.72 13.14
CA PHE A 64 2.90 11.09 13.55
C PHE A 64 2.46 11.47 14.97
N ASP A 65 3.11 12.44 15.62
CA ASP A 65 2.76 12.89 16.97
C ASP A 65 1.74 14.06 16.95
#